data_AF-A0A0L7QV60-F1
#
_entry.id   AF-A0A0L7QV60-F1
#
_cell.length_a   1.000
_cell.length_b   1.000
_cell.length_c   1.000
_cell.angle_alpha   90.00
_cell.angle_beta   90.00
_cell.angle_gamma   90.00
#
_symmetry.space_group_name_H-M   'P 1'
#
loop_
_entity.id
_entity.type
_entity.pdbx_description
1 polymer ?
#
loop_
_entity_poly.entity_id
_entity_poly.type
_entity_poly.pdbx_seq_one_letter_code
_entity_poly.pdbx_strand_id
1 'polypeptide(L)'
;MSENKEHFRHIMLFYFRKGKNASESCKKICTVYGVNAVDDSTCRKRFRKFKEGYFDLKDAPRTRRSVTTDVDKNLIACIFNQSSSLTHEN
;
A
#
# COMPACT_ATOMS: atom_id res chain seq x y z
N MET A 1 3.24 10.37 8.83
CA MET A 1 1.97 9.68 9.17
C MET A 1 1.73 8.39 8.34
N SER A 2 2.75 7.78 7.73
CA SER A 2 2.66 6.53 6.97
C SER A 2 3.13 5.31 7.78
N GLU A 3 4.09 5.51 8.69
CA GLU A 3 4.73 4.44 9.47
C GLU A 3 3.76 3.63 10.33
N ASN A 4 2.70 4.26 10.86
CA ASN A 4 1.72 3.56 11.69
C ASN A 4 0.83 2.58 10.92
N LYS A 5 0.63 2.77 9.61
CA LYS A 5 -0.30 1.92 8.84
C LYS A 5 0.26 0.53 8.62
N GLU A 6 1.55 0.44 8.31
CA GLU A 6 2.24 -0.84 8.13
C GLU A 6 2.34 -1.57 9.47
N HIS A 7 2.63 -0.86 10.56
CA HIS A 7 2.61 -1.41 11.92
C HIS A 7 1.28 -2.08 12.28
N PHE A 8 0.16 -1.39 12.07
CA PHE A 8 -1.17 -1.98 12.33
C PHE A 8 -1.48 -3.18 11.45
N ARG A 9 -1.00 -3.22 10.20
CA ARG A 9 -1.19 -4.39 9.32
C ARG A 9 -0.43 -5.62 9.82
N HIS A 10 0.79 -5.43 10.31
CA HIS A 10 1.56 -6.51 10.96
C HIS A 10 0.80 -7.07 12.18
N ILE A 11 0.27 -6.19 13.03
CA ILE A 11 -0.50 -6.61 14.21
C ILE A 11 -1.80 -7.33 13.80
N MET A 12 -2.50 -6.84 12.78
CA MET A 12 -3.69 -7.52 12.24
C MET A 12 -3.35 -8.92 11.71
N LEU A 13 -2.22 -9.07 11.00
CA LEU A 13 -1.77 -10.36 10.48
C LEU A 13 -1.43 -11.33 11.63
N PHE A 14 -0.79 -10.84 12.68
CA PHE A 14 -0.52 -11.63 13.88
C PHE A 14 -1.82 -12.18 14.49
N TYR A 15 -2.84 -11.34 14.68
CA TYR A 15 -4.11 -11.79 15.23
C TYR A 15 -4.88 -12.73 14.29
N PHE A 16 -4.82 -12.49 12.98
CA PHE A 16 -5.39 -13.39 11.99
C PHE A 16 -4.77 -14.79 12.08
N ARG A 17 -3.44 -14.89 12.20
CA ARG A 17 -2.73 -16.18 12.38
C ARG A 17 -3.05 -16.86 13.72
N LYS A 18 -3.41 -16.10 14.75
CA LYS A 18 -3.94 -16.64 16.02
C LYS A 18 -5.41 -17.07 15.94
N GLY A 19 -6.05 -17.01 14.78
CA GLY A 19 -7.44 -17.40 14.59
C GLY A 19 -8.45 -16.40 15.17
N LYS A 20 -8.04 -15.16 15.45
CA LYS A 20 -8.97 -14.11 15.93
C LYS A 20 -9.78 -13.54 14.78
N ASN A 21 -10.97 -13.05 15.08
CA ASN A 21 -11.78 -12.36 14.08
C ASN A 21 -11.36 -10.87 13.95
N ALA A 22 -11.83 -10.21 12.88
CA ALA A 22 -11.46 -8.82 12.60
C ALA A 22 -11.91 -7.85 13.70
N SER A 23 -13.10 -8.06 14.28
CA SER A 23 -13.65 -7.17 15.31
C SER A 23 -12.87 -7.30 16.63
N GLU A 24 -12.56 -8.53 17.06
CA GLU A 24 -11.69 -8.77 18.22
C GLU A 24 -10.32 -8.12 18.04
N SER A 25 -9.73 -8.26 16.85
CA SER A 25 -8.42 -7.70 16.53
C SER A 25 -8.46 -6.18 16.55
N CYS A 26 -9.48 -5.56 15.96
CA CYS A 26 -9.68 -4.11 15.98
C CYS A 26 -9.83 -3.59 17.42
N LYS A 27 -10.67 -4.23 18.24
CA LYS A 27 -10.85 -3.88 19.65
C LYS A 27 -9.54 -3.95 20.41
N LYS A 28 -8.79 -5.05 20.28
CA LYS A 28 -7.49 -5.22 20.95
C LYS A 28 -6.48 -4.16 20.54
N ILE A 29 -6.44 -3.78 19.27
CA ILE A 29 -5.55 -2.72 18.81
C ILE A 29 -5.97 -1.36 19.42
N CYS A 30 -7.26 -1.02 19.37
CA CYS A 30 -7.76 0.23 19.94
C CYS A 30 -7.60 0.29 21.48
N THR A 31 -7.64 -0.84 22.18
CA THR A 31 -7.36 -0.89 23.62
C THR A 31 -5.90 -0.53 23.94
N VAL A 32 -4.95 -0.94 23.10
CA VAL A 32 -3.51 -0.72 23.34
C VAL A 32 -3.04 0.64 22.81
N TYR A 33 -3.48 1.02 21.62
CA TYR A 33 -2.98 2.20 20.90
C TYR A 33 -3.90 3.42 20.99
N GLY A 34 -5.04 3.28 21.65
CA GLY A 34 -6.02 4.35 21.82
C GLY A 34 -7.27 4.18 20.95
N VAL A 35 -8.34 4.85 21.38
CA VAL A 35 -9.62 4.86 20.67
C VAL A 35 -9.40 5.37 19.24
N ASN A 36 -9.95 4.64 18.26
CA ASN A 36 -9.80 4.93 16.83
C ASN A 36 -8.38 4.79 16.24
N ALA A 37 -7.48 4.06 16.91
CA ALA A 37 -6.16 3.72 16.35
C ALA A 37 -6.27 3.04 14.97
N VAL A 38 -7.30 2.21 14.79
CA VAL A 38 -7.68 1.66 13.49
C VAL A 38 -9.18 1.63 13.34
N ASP A 39 -9.62 1.94 12.13
CA ASP A 39 -11.02 1.84 11.75
C ASP A 39 -11.42 0.38 11.49
N ASP A 40 -12.63 0.04 11.92
CA ASP A 40 -13.19 -1.30 11.86
C ASP A 40 -13.44 -1.76 10.41
N SER A 41 -13.79 -0.84 9.49
CA SER A 41 -13.86 -1.13 8.05
C SER A 41 -12.50 -1.50 7.48
N THR A 42 -11.45 -0.80 7.91
CA THR A 42 -10.06 -1.09 7.51
C THR A 42 -9.63 -2.48 7.98
N CYS A 43 -9.94 -2.82 9.24
CA CYS A 43 -9.63 -4.15 9.79
C CYS A 43 -10.33 -5.25 8.99
N ARG A 44 -11.64 -5.13 8.76
CA ARG A 44 -12.40 -6.11 7.95
C ARG A 44 -11.84 -6.29 6.55
N LYS A 45 -11.54 -5.19 5.85
CA LYS A 45 -10.95 -5.24 4.49
C LYS A 45 -9.63 -6.00 4.47
N ARG A 46 -8.77 -5.80 5.48
CA ARG A 46 -7.50 -6.52 5.59
C ARG A 46 -7.69 -7.99 5.91
N PHE A 47 -8.60 -8.32 6.82
CA PHE A 47 -8.93 -9.72 7.14
C PHE A 47 -9.49 -10.49 5.94
N ARG A 48 -10.30 -9.84 5.09
CA ARG A 48 -10.74 -10.44 3.83
C ARG A 48 -9.57 -10.77 2.92
N LYS A 49 -8.64 -9.84 2.73
CA LYS A 49 -7.41 -10.06 1.96
C LYS A 49 -6.55 -11.20 2.51
N PHE A 50 -6.43 -11.31 3.83
CA PHE A 50 -5.68 -12.40 4.46
C PHE A 50 -6.33 -13.77 4.23
N LYS A 51 -7.67 -13.84 4.21
CA LYS A 51 -8.39 -15.07 3.82
C LYS A 51 -8.15 -15.47 2.37
N GLU A 52 -7.97 -14.48 1.50
CA GLU A 52 -7.64 -14.65 0.08
C GLU A 52 -6.13 -14.91 -0.15
N GLY A 53 -5.32 -14.99 0.91
CA GLY A 53 -3.87 -15.26 0.83
C GLY A 53 -3.00 -14.02 0.53
N TYR A 54 -3.58 -12.83 0.49
CA TYR A 54 -2.84 -11.58 0.25
C TYR A 54 -2.23 -11.04 1.54
N PHE A 55 -0.97 -11.39 1.78
CA PHE A 55 -0.22 -10.98 2.98
C PHE A 55 0.69 -9.77 2.76
N ASP A 56 0.62 -9.10 1.61
CA ASP A 56 1.39 -7.87 1.38
C ASP A 56 0.91 -6.74 2.30
N LEU A 57 1.79 -6.34 3.21
CA LEU A 57 1.55 -5.33 4.23
C LEU A 57 1.93 -3.93 3.73
N LYS A 58 2.63 -3.81 2.61
CA LYS A 58 2.92 -2.52 2.00
C LYS A 58 1.75 -2.06 1.15
N ASP A 59 1.69 -0.76 0.93
CA ASP A 59 0.79 -0.23 -0.09
C ASP A 59 1.42 -0.49 -1.45
N ALA A 60 0.66 -1.12 -2.34
CA ALA A 60 1.06 -1.20 -3.73
C ALA A 60 1.34 0.22 -4.25
N PRO A 61 2.37 0.41 -5.08
CA PRO A 61 2.64 1.69 -5.71
C PRO A 61 1.32 2.21 -6.30
N ARG A 62 0.89 3.39 -5.84
CA ARG A 62 -0.26 4.03 -6.47
C ARG A 62 0.17 4.37 -7.88
N THR A 63 -0.24 3.57 -8.84
CA THR A 63 -0.28 4.02 -10.22
C THR A 63 -1.21 5.22 -10.22
N ARG A 64 -0.65 6.43 -10.21
CA ARG A 64 -1.41 7.59 -10.65
C ARG A 64 -1.85 7.19 -12.04
N ARG A 65 -3.16 7.09 -12.23
CA ARG A 65 -3.74 7.05 -13.57
C ARG A 65 -3.39 8.41 -14.15
N SER A 66 -2.21 8.53 -14.75
CA SER A 66 -1.78 9.75 -15.40
C SER A 66 -2.78 9.95 -16.51
N VAL A 67 -3.61 10.98 -16.39
CA VAL A 67 -4.34 11.52 -17.53
C VAL A 67 -3.27 12.16 -18.40
N THR A 68 -2.56 11.34 -19.17
CA THR A 68 -1.65 11.85 -20.19
C THR A 68 -2.53 12.31 -21.33
N THR A 69 -2.57 13.61 -21.56
CA THR A 69 -2.99 14.13 -22.85
C THR A 69 -1.96 13.73 -23.89
N ASP A 70 -2.32 13.63 -25.17
CA ASP A 70 -1.37 13.15 -26.20
C ASP A 70 -0.08 13.98 -26.30
N VAL A 71 -0.14 15.23 -25.88
CA VAL A 71 1.02 16.14 -25.79
C VAL A 71 2.08 15.63 -24.80
N ASP A 72 1.65 15.05 -23.68
CA ASP A 72 2.55 14.57 -22.62
C ASP A 72 3.35 13.34 -23.06
N LYS A 73 2.76 12.49 -23.91
CA LYS A 73 3.44 11.29 -24.42
C LYS A 73 4.60 11.65 -25.35
N ASN A 74 4.41 12.64 -26.21
CA ASN A 74 5.45 13.10 -27.13
C ASN A 74 6.61 13.78 -26.38
N LEU A 75 6.32 14.55 -25.33
CA LEU A 75 7.35 15.16 -24.50
C LEU A 75 8.22 14.11 -23.78
N ILE A 76 7.60 13.07 -23.22
CA ILE A 76 8.32 11.97 -22.55
C ILE A 76 9.18 11.19 -23.56
N ALA A 77 8.68 10.94 -24.77
CA ALA A 77 9.43 10.25 -25.81
C ALA A 77 10.68 11.02 -26.27
N CYS A 78 10.59 12.36 -26.40
CA CYS A 78 11.72 13.20 -26.76
C CYS A 78 12.83 13.20 -25.69
N ILE A 79 12.46 13.23 -24.41
CA ILE A 79 13.44 13.23 -23.30
C ILE A 79 14.23 11.92 -23.27
N PHE A 80 13.58 10.78 -23.53
CA PHE A 80 14.23 9.48 -23.54
C PHE A 80 15.19 9.30 -24.73
N ASN A 81 14.82 9.79 -25.92
CA ASN A 81 15.68 9.69 -27.10
C ASN A 81 16.91 10.60 -27.05
N GLN A 82 16.85 11.69 -26.29
CA GLN A 82 17.99 12.61 -26.15
C GLN A 82 19.07 12.09 -25.18
N SER A 83 18.77 11.06 -24.37
CA SER A 83 19.75 10.41 -23.49
C SER A 83 20.52 9.28 -24.18
N SER A 84 20.04 8.74 -25.30
CA SER A 84 20.72 7.67 -26.07
C SER A 84 21.78 8.17 -27.05
N SER A 85 21.90 9.49 -27.30
CA SER A 85 22.86 10.06 -28.26
C SER A 85 24.18 10.56 -27.66
N LEU A 86 24.42 10.39 -26.36
CA LEU A 86 25.67 10.81 -25.68
C LEU A 86 26.51 9.64 -25.15
N THR A 87 26.48 8.49 -25.82
CA THR A 87 27.48 7.41 -25.60
C THR A 87 28.18 7.06 -26.90
N HIS A 88 29.10 7.93 -27.31
CA HIS A 88 30.30 7.47 -28.01
C HIS A 88 31.47 8.41 -27.68
N GLU A 89 32.23 8.03 -26.64
CA GLU A 89 33.61 8.46 -26.48
C GLU A 89 34.47 7.68 -27.47
N ASN A 90 35.10 8.40 -28.41
CA ASN A 90 36.49 8.28 -28.86
C ASN A 90 36.69 9.08 -30.15
#